data_AF-A0A8T5FZC8-F1
#
_entry.id   AF-A0A8T5FZC8-F1
#
_cell.length_a   1.000
_cell.length_b   1.000
_cell.length_c   1.000
_cell.angle_alpha   90.00
_cell.angle_beta   90.00
_cell.angle_gamma   90.00
#
_symmetry.space_group_name_H-M   'P 1'
#
loop_
_entity.id
_entity.type
_entity.pdbx_description
1 polymer ?
#
loop_
_entity_poly.entity_id
_entity_poly.type
_entity_poly.pdbx_seq_one_letter_code
_entity_poly.pdbx_strand_id
1 'polypeptide(L)'
;MKRKSQIWVSAVLYTLIAVLALVLILEAGLPIMERMKDRATFTKVKDIMLNLDKHIQDVANEGEGSQRIISLDVKDGELSFNNNQVVWEMKTKQKIIDPRTSTSIGNLIITSNANVITYETPLYHTMSTGIENDTFEVRVNRTGSRTNWEEINTSKIIDYISYNGVKMNGTFSFSLNNLAGSTFGNGYTELIPGGNRTNLGRAKVVAHINSSFAQYDLEILLESYSDFISTKIKNFEAKN
;
A
#
# COMPACT_ATOMS: atom_id res chain seq x y z
N MET A 1 -53.32 -22.92 43.73
CA MET A 1 -52.73 -22.03 42.69
C MET A 1 -51.20 -22.04 42.62
N LYS A 2 -50.45 -22.25 43.72
CA LYS A 2 -48.97 -22.19 43.76
C LYS A 2 -48.23 -23.07 42.72
N ARG A 3 -48.70 -24.29 42.43
CA ARG A 3 -48.07 -25.18 41.43
C ARG A 3 -48.14 -24.66 40.00
N LYS A 4 -49.23 -23.97 39.61
CA LYS A 4 -49.38 -23.46 38.23
C LYS A 4 -48.42 -22.28 37.99
N SER A 5 -48.29 -21.35 38.94
CA SER A 5 -47.32 -20.24 38.83
C SER A 5 -45.88 -20.74 38.77
N GLN A 6 -45.52 -21.77 39.53
CA GLN A 6 -44.16 -22.31 39.55
C GLN A 6 -43.77 -22.96 38.20
N ILE A 7 -44.71 -23.64 37.54
CA ILE A 7 -44.52 -24.19 36.19
C ILE A 7 -44.29 -23.07 35.17
N TRP A 8 -45.09 -22.01 35.21
CA TRP A 8 -44.93 -20.86 34.31
C TRP A 8 -43.59 -20.13 34.51
N VAL A 9 -43.14 -19.96 35.76
CA VAL A 9 -41.82 -19.37 36.05
C VAL A 9 -40.69 -20.23 35.49
N SER A 10 -40.76 -21.55 35.64
CA SER A 10 -39.75 -22.45 35.07
C SER A 10 -39.72 -22.40 33.54
N ALA A 11 -40.88 -22.37 32.89
CA ALA A 11 -40.97 -22.27 31.44
C ALA A 11 -40.33 -20.96 30.93
N VAL A 12 -40.67 -19.82 31.54
CA VAL A 12 -40.08 -18.52 31.20
C VAL A 12 -38.56 -18.53 31.40
N LEU A 13 -38.07 -19.11 32.49
CA LEU A 13 -36.64 -19.19 32.77
C LEU A 13 -35.89 -20.04 31.74
N TYR A 14 -36.42 -21.21 31.38
CA TYR A 14 -35.81 -22.06 30.36
C TYR A 14 -35.83 -21.42 28.98
N THR A 15 -36.91 -20.73 28.61
CA THR A 15 -36.96 -19.96 27.36
C THR A 15 -35.93 -18.84 27.36
N LEU A 16 -35.78 -18.11 28.46
CA LEU A 16 -34.78 -17.04 28.58
C LEU A 16 -33.35 -17.58 28.42
N ILE A 17 -33.03 -18.71 29.06
CA ILE A 17 -31.72 -19.37 28.93
C ILE A 17 -31.49 -19.84 27.49
N ALA A 18 -32.49 -20.42 26.84
CA ALA A 18 -32.37 -20.87 25.45
C ALA A 18 -32.13 -19.69 24.48
N VAL A 19 -32.86 -18.59 24.66
CA VAL A 19 -32.66 -17.37 23.86
C VAL A 19 -31.27 -16.78 24.10
N LEU A 20 -30.82 -16.70 25.37
CA LEU A 20 -29.47 -16.25 25.71
C LEU A 20 -28.39 -17.12 25.05
N ALA A 21 -28.55 -18.45 25.09
CA ALA A 21 -27.62 -19.36 24.45
C ALA A 21 -27.56 -19.14 22.92
N LEU A 22 -28.69 -18.94 22.26
CA LEU A 22 -28.74 -18.64 20.82
C LEU A 22 -28.05 -17.31 20.50
N VAL A 23 -28.29 -16.27 21.29
CA VAL A 23 -27.64 -14.96 21.11
C VAL A 23 -26.13 -15.08 21.23
N LEU A 24 -25.63 -15.81 22.24
CA LEU A 24 -24.19 -16.04 22.42
C LEU A 24 -23.57 -16.80 21.24
N ILE A 25 -24.26 -17.82 20.73
CA ILE A 25 -23.80 -18.57 19.55
C ILE A 25 -23.74 -17.67 18.32
N LEU A 26 -24.76 -16.82 18.12
CA LEU A 26 -24.82 -15.94 16.97
C LEU A 26 -23.72 -14.86 17.03
N GLU A 27 -23.53 -14.23 18.19
CA GLU A 27 -22.47 -13.25 18.44
C GLU A 27 -21.07 -13.86 18.21
N ALA A 28 -20.84 -15.10 18.65
CA ALA A 28 -19.56 -15.77 18.42
C ALA A 28 -19.39 -16.28 16.98
N GLY A 29 -20.48 -16.71 16.33
CA GLY A 29 -20.47 -17.37 15.03
C GLY A 29 -20.44 -16.40 13.84
N LEU A 30 -21.17 -15.28 13.92
CA LEU A 30 -21.25 -14.29 12.84
C LEU A 30 -19.88 -13.77 12.39
N PRO A 31 -18.97 -13.33 13.28
CA PRO A 31 -17.66 -12.83 12.87
C PRO A 31 -16.81 -13.87 12.14
N ILE A 32 -16.95 -15.15 12.52
CA ILE A 32 -16.22 -16.26 11.89
C ILE A 32 -16.76 -16.49 10.47
N MET A 33 -18.08 -16.52 10.32
CA MET A 33 -18.71 -16.67 9.01
C MET A 33 -18.37 -15.49 8.07
N GLU A 34 -18.38 -14.26 8.58
CA GLU A 34 -17.97 -13.08 7.80
C GLU A 34 -16.51 -13.18 7.35
N ARG A 35 -15.58 -13.57 8.24
CA ARG A 35 -14.17 -13.83 7.87
C ARG A 35 -14.03 -14.86 6.76
N MET A 36 -14.78 -15.95 6.85
CA MET A 36 -14.74 -17.01 5.85
C MET A 36 -15.30 -16.52 4.51
N LYS A 37 -16.43 -15.80 4.52
CA LYS A 37 -17.03 -15.21 3.33
C LYS A 37 -16.05 -14.26 2.64
N ASP A 38 -15.52 -13.29 3.38
CA ASP A 38 -14.61 -12.27 2.84
C ASP A 38 -13.34 -12.88 2.27
N ARG A 39 -12.76 -13.88 2.95
CA ARG A 39 -11.57 -14.58 2.47
C ARG A 39 -11.86 -15.42 1.22
N ALA A 40 -13.02 -16.05 1.15
CA ALA A 40 -13.46 -16.80 -0.04
C ALA A 40 -13.66 -15.88 -1.23
N THR A 41 -14.33 -14.73 -1.03
CA THR A 41 -14.48 -13.69 -2.05
C THR A 41 -13.12 -13.19 -2.54
N PHE A 42 -12.24 -12.79 -1.63
CA PHE A 42 -10.89 -12.32 -1.98
C PHE A 42 -10.10 -13.37 -2.79
N THR A 43 -10.14 -14.63 -2.35
CA THR A 43 -9.42 -15.71 -3.04
C THR A 43 -9.99 -15.94 -4.45
N LYS A 44 -11.32 -15.98 -4.58
CA LYS A 44 -11.99 -16.12 -5.88
C LYS A 44 -11.61 -15.00 -6.83
N VAL A 45 -11.65 -13.74 -6.39
CA VAL A 45 -11.31 -12.60 -7.26
C VAL A 45 -9.83 -12.59 -7.61
N LYS A 46 -8.94 -12.91 -6.67
CA LYS A 46 -7.51 -13.08 -6.95
C LYS A 46 -7.28 -14.11 -8.07
N ASP A 47 -7.94 -15.26 -7.99
CA ASP A 47 -7.80 -16.32 -9.00
C ASP A 47 -8.38 -15.89 -10.36
N ILE A 48 -9.50 -15.15 -10.37
CA ILE A 48 -10.06 -14.54 -11.58
C ILE A 48 -9.06 -13.57 -12.23
N MET A 49 -8.42 -12.70 -11.43
CA MET A 49 -7.45 -11.73 -11.95
C MET A 49 -6.19 -12.40 -12.51
N LEU A 50 -5.71 -13.47 -11.88
CA LEU A 50 -4.59 -14.25 -12.40
C LEU A 50 -4.94 -14.96 -13.73
N ASN A 51 -6.16 -15.49 -13.83
CA ASN A 51 -6.65 -16.08 -15.08
C ASN A 51 -6.81 -15.02 -16.18
N LEU A 52 -7.27 -13.81 -15.82
CA LEU A 52 -7.36 -12.69 -16.74
C LEU A 52 -5.98 -12.29 -17.27
N ASP A 53 -4.97 -12.16 -16.40
CA ASP A 53 -3.57 -11.87 -16.81
C ASP A 53 -3.04 -12.93 -17.78
N LYS A 54 -3.28 -14.21 -17.47
CA LYS A 54 -2.89 -15.30 -18.37
C LYS A 54 -3.53 -15.16 -19.76
N HIS A 55 -4.84 -14.89 -19.82
CA HIS A 55 -5.52 -14.69 -21.11
C HIS A 55 -5.02 -13.45 -21.87
N ILE A 56 -4.67 -12.37 -21.17
CA ILE A 56 -4.06 -11.19 -21.78
C ILE A 56 -2.71 -11.56 -22.42
N GLN A 57 -1.88 -12.33 -21.72
CA GLN A 57 -0.60 -12.81 -22.25
C GLN A 57 -0.78 -13.74 -23.46
N ASP A 58 -1.75 -14.67 -23.39
CA ASP A 58 -2.05 -15.57 -24.51
C ASP A 58 -2.46 -14.78 -25.76
N VAL A 59 -3.38 -13.81 -25.63
CA VAL A 59 -3.80 -12.94 -26.74
C VAL A 59 -2.65 -12.11 -27.29
N ALA A 60 -1.80 -11.56 -26.42
CA ALA A 60 -0.63 -10.79 -26.84
C ALA A 60 0.37 -11.65 -27.64
N ASN A 61 0.49 -12.94 -27.32
CA ASN A 61 1.37 -13.88 -28.01
C ASN A 61 0.78 -14.41 -29.34
N GLU A 62 -0.55 -14.42 -29.49
CA GLU A 62 -1.23 -14.91 -30.69
C GLU A 62 -1.17 -13.91 -31.88
N GLY A 63 -0.83 -12.65 -31.62
CA GLY A 63 -0.65 -11.61 -32.65
C GLY A 63 -1.86 -10.69 -32.86
N GLU A 64 -1.69 -9.69 -33.72
CA GLU A 64 -2.71 -8.65 -33.97
C GLU A 64 -4.02 -9.26 -34.48
N GLY A 65 -5.13 -8.86 -33.86
CA GLY A 65 -6.48 -9.32 -34.22
C GLY A 65 -7.01 -10.47 -33.36
N SER A 66 -6.18 -11.11 -32.51
CA SER A 66 -6.70 -12.08 -31.53
C SER A 66 -7.58 -11.40 -30.47
N GLN A 67 -8.69 -12.03 -30.14
CA GLN A 67 -9.65 -11.57 -29.14
C GLN A 67 -10.16 -12.76 -28.31
N ARG A 68 -10.40 -12.54 -27.02
CA ARG A 68 -10.99 -13.52 -26.11
C ARG A 68 -12.10 -12.86 -25.30
N ILE A 69 -13.20 -13.59 -25.10
CA ILE A 69 -14.28 -13.17 -24.20
C ILE A 69 -14.08 -13.88 -22.87
N ILE A 70 -13.97 -13.10 -21.80
CA ILE A 70 -13.77 -13.60 -20.44
C ILE A 70 -14.95 -13.15 -19.59
N SER A 71 -15.60 -14.10 -18.92
CA SER A 71 -16.69 -13.80 -17.99
C SER A 71 -16.12 -13.54 -16.59
N LEU A 72 -16.32 -12.33 -16.08
CA LEU A 72 -15.93 -11.93 -14.73
C LEU A 72 -17.18 -11.98 -13.83
N ASP A 73 -17.22 -12.92 -12.87
CA ASP A 73 -18.27 -13.00 -11.84
C ASP A 73 -17.72 -12.54 -10.49
N VAL A 74 -17.87 -11.26 -10.22
CA VAL A 74 -17.48 -10.60 -8.96
C VAL A 74 -18.75 -10.14 -8.25
N LYS A 75 -19.07 -10.79 -7.12
CA LYS A 75 -20.33 -10.55 -6.39
C LYS A 75 -20.24 -9.48 -5.32
N ASP A 76 -19.08 -9.33 -4.70
CA ASP A 76 -18.82 -8.40 -3.60
C ASP A 76 -17.65 -7.49 -3.99
N GLY A 77 -17.76 -6.20 -3.68
CA GLY A 77 -16.77 -5.17 -4.04
C GLY A 77 -17.11 -4.40 -5.32
N GLU A 78 -16.20 -3.51 -5.71
CA GLU A 78 -16.33 -2.65 -6.89
C GLU A 78 -15.21 -2.98 -7.89
N LEU A 79 -15.58 -3.19 -9.14
CA LEU A 79 -14.65 -3.42 -10.24
C LEU A 79 -14.61 -2.17 -11.12
N SER A 80 -13.41 -1.63 -11.33
CA SER A 80 -13.19 -0.45 -12.17
C SER A 80 -12.08 -0.69 -13.18
N PHE A 81 -12.17 0.01 -14.31
CA PHE A 81 -11.19 0.00 -15.38
C PHE A 81 -10.62 1.39 -15.49
N ASN A 82 -9.32 1.54 -15.26
CA ASN A 82 -8.67 2.85 -15.25
C ASN A 82 -7.30 2.77 -15.93
N ASN A 83 -7.08 3.57 -16.98
CA ASN A 83 -5.79 3.78 -17.64
C ASN A 83 -4.92 2.50 -17.75
N ASN A 84 -5.43 1.48 -18.45
CA ASN A 84 -4.80 0.17 -18.66
C ASN A 84 -4.67 -0.74 -17.41
N GLN A 85 -5.45 -0.48 -16.37
CA GLN A 85 -5.52 -1.32 -15.18
C GLN A 85 -6.95 -1.77 -14.91
N VAL A 86 -7.08 -3.00 -14.45
CA VAL A 86 -8.32 -3.54 -13.89
C VAL A 86 -8.15 -3.56 -12.38
N VAL A 87 -8.97 -2.78 -11.67
CA VAL A 87 -8.89 -2.61 -10.22
C VAL A 87 -10.15 -3.16 -9.59
N TRP A 88 -9.98 -4.07 -8.64
CA TRP A 88 -11.07 -4.51 -7.78
C TRP A 88 -10.81 -4.09 -6.35
N GLU A 89 -11.81 -3.48 -5.71
CA GLU A 89 -11.76 -3.01 -4.34
C GLU A 89 -12.88 -3.65 -3.52
N MET A 90 -12.54 -4.13 -2.32
CA MET A 90 -13.53 -4.55 -1.32
C MET A 90 -13.25 -3.89 0.02
N LYS A 91 -14.30 -3.48 0.72
CA LYS A 91 -14.23 -3.02 2.10
C LYS A 91 -14.55 -4.20 3.01
N THR A 92 -13.62 -4.51 3.93
CA THR A 92 -13.80 -5.57 4.92
C THR A 92 -13.31 -5.10 6.28
N LYS A 93 -13.98 -5.56 7.35
CA LYS A 93 -13.51 -5.39 8.74
C LYS A 93 -12.49 -6.46 9.13
N GLN A 94 -12.27 -7.46 8.27
CA GLN A 94 -11.48 -8.63 8.54
C GLN A 94 -10.07 -8.45 7.99
N LYS A 95 -9.08 -8.85 8.77
CA LYS A 95 -7.67 -8.84 8.35
C LYS A 95 -7.41 -10.02 7.41
N ILE A 96 -7.64 -9.83 6.11
CA ILE A 96 -7.37 -10.86 5.07
C ILE A 96 -5.88 -10.88 4.72
N ILE A 97 -5.30 -9.70 4.52
CA ILE A 97 -3.87 -9.46 4.34
C ILE A 97 -3.40 -8.43 5.37
N ASP A 98 -2.09 -8.34 5.59
CA ASP A 98 -1.56 -7.37 6.53
C ASP A 98 -1.89 -5.93 6.08
N PRO A 99 -2.40 -5.06 6.98
CA PRO A 99 -2.67 -3.68 6.65
C PRO A 99 -1.41 -2.97 6.13
N ARG A 100 -1.59 -2.03 5.20
CA ARG A 100 -0.50 -1.23 4.61
C ARG A 100 0.54 -2.06 3.86
N THR A 101 0.21 -3.30 3.52
CA THR A 101 1.07 -4.14 2.71
C THR A 101 0.67 -4.08 1.25
N SER A 102 1.68 -4.26 0.40
CA SER A 102 1.52 -4.49 -1.02
C SER A 102 2.35 -5.73 -1.37
N THR A 103 1.70 -6.68 -2.05
CA THR A 103 2.36 -7.86 -2.61
C THR A 103 2.04 -7.95 -4.09
N SER A 104 3.02 -8.33 -4.89
CA SER A 104 2.83 -8.60 -6.31
C SER A 104 2.91 -10.10 -6.58
N ILE A 105 2.04 -10.59 -7.48
CA ILE A 105 2.05 -11.95 -7.99
C ILE A 105 1.93 -11.84 -9.51
N GLY A 106 3.06 -11.94 -10.21
CA GLY A 106 3.10 -11.60 -11.64
C GLY A 106 2.70 -10.14 -11.87
N ASN A 107 1.72 -9.90 -12.75
CA ASN A 107 1.16 -8.57 -13.00
C ASN A 107 0.05 -8.16 -12.02
N LEU A 108 -0.39 -9.07 -11.13
CA LEU A 108 -1.38 -8.76 -10.11
C LEU A 108 -0.72 -8.06 -8.92
N ILE A 109 -1.16 -6.84 -8.61
CA ILE A 109 -0.78 -6.11 -7.40
C ILE A 109 -1.93 -6.18 -6.42
N ILE A 110 -1.65 -6.68 -5.21
CA ILE A 110 -2.60 -6.77 -4.12
C ILE A 110 -2.18 -5.79 -3.04
N THR A 111 -3.10 -4.92 -2.64
CA THR A 111 -2.87 -3.84 -1.67
C THR A 111 -3.99 -3.81 -0.62
N SER A 112 -3.64 -3.55 0.63
CA SER A 112 -4.61 -3.30 1.71
C SER A 112 -4.36 -1.94 2.34
N ASN A 113 -5.45 -1.20 2.57
CA ASN A 113 -5.43 0.14 3.15
C ASN A 113 -4.38 1.00 2.45
N ALA A 114 -4.51 1.08 1.13
CA ALA A 114 -3.55 1.70 0.25
C ALA A 114 -4.09 3.02 -0.29
N ASN A 115 -3.39 4.11 -0.02
CA ASN A 115 -3.78 5.44 -0.45
C ASN A 115 -2.59 6.34 -0.75
N VAL A 116 -1.39 5.75 -0.91
CA VAL A 116 -0.24 6.51 -1.39
C VAL A 116 -0.43 6.78 -2.87
N ILE A 117 -0.25 8.04 -3.23
CA ILE A 117 -0.21 8.55 -4.59
C ILE A 117 1.23 8.97 -4.87
N THR A 118 1.66 8.72 -6.09
CA THR A 118 2.98 9.08 -6.59
C THR A 118 2.84 9.88 -7.87
N TYR A 119 3.69 10.89 -8.01
CA TYR A 119 3.77 11.72 -9.20
C TYR A 119 5.22 12.02 -9.54
N GLU A 120 5.58 11.89 -10.80
CA GLU A 120 6.94 12.03 -11.28
C GLU A 120 7.02 13.05 -12.42
N THR A 121 7.99 13.95 -12.32
CA THR A 121 8.30 14.94 -13.35
C THR A 121 9.79 14.92 -13.69
N PRO A 122 10.23 15.72 -14.68
CA PRO A 122 11.65 15.87 -14.94
C PRO A 122 12.45 16.45 -13.76
N LEU A 123 11.80 17.12 -12.80
CA LEU A 123 12.47 17.83 -11.70
C LEU A 123 12.25 17.21 -10.32
N TYR A 124 11.18 16.44 -10.12
CA TYR A 124 10.82 15.93 -8.80
C TYR A 124 10.06 14.62 -8.82
N HIS A 125 10.22 13.88 -7.72
CA HIS A 125 9.38 12.76 -7.30
C HIS A 125 8.52 13.20 -6.12
N THR A 126 7.20 13.09 -6.25
CA THR A 126 6.25 13.41 -5.18
C THR A 126 5.60 12.12 -4.70
N MET A 127 5.54 11.95 -3.38
CA MET A 127 4.77 10.90 -2.72
C MET A 127 3.78 11.58 -1.77
N SER A 128 2.51 11.23 -1.83
CA SER A 128 1.49 11.77 -0.93
C SER A 128 0.55 10.69 -0.41
N THR A 129 -0.05 10.92 0.76
CA THR A 129 -1.03 10.03 1.37
C THR A 129 -2.12 10.86 2.05
N GLY A 130 -3.35 10.37 2.01
CA GLY A 130 -4.47 10.98 2.74
C GLY A 130 -4.53 10.47 4.18
N ILE A 131 -4.83 11.35 5.12
CA ILE A 131 -5.04 11.00 6.53
C ILE A 131 -6.34 11.66 6.93
N GLU A 132 -7.43 10.88 6.94
CA GLU A 132 -8.79 11.39 7.11
C GLU A 132 -9.12 12.48 6.07
N ASN A 133 -9.15 13.75 6.48
CA ASN A 133 -9.40 14.92 5.63
C ASN A 133 -8.13 15.72 5.31
N ASP A 134 -6.98 15.31 5.84
CA ASP A 134 -5.69 15.95 5.63
C ASP A 134 -4.85 15.18 4.60
N THR A 135 -3.83 15.84 4.07
CA THR A 135 -2.87 15.25 3.13
C THR A 135 -1.45 15.40 3.66
N PHE A 136 -0.69 14.31 3.66
CA PHE A 136 0.75 14.36 3.94
C PHE A 136 1.50 14.13 2.64
N GLU A 137 2.41 15.03 2.29
CA GLU A 137 3.15 14.97 1.03
C GLU A 137 4.64 15.21 1.26
N VAL A 138 5.46 14.45 0.54
CA VAL A 138 6.90 14.62 0.46
C VAL A 138 7.30 14.78 -0.99
N ARG A 139 8.01 15.87 -1.28
CA ARG A 139 8.62 16.12 -2.59
C ARG A 139 10.13 15.97 -2.50
N VAL A 140 10.66 15.12 -3.36
CA VAL A 140 12.09 14.82 -3.48
C VAL A 140 12.57 15.33 -4.84
N ASN A 141 13.70 16.04 -4.84
CA ASN A 141 14.34 16.50 -6.07
C ASN A 141 14.82 15.30 -6.89
N ARG A 142 14.56 15.36 -8.19
CA ARG A 142 15.10 14.40 -9.14
C ARG A 142 16.53 14.82 -9.50
N THR A 143 17.46 13.89 -9.38
CA THR A 143 18.88 14.11 -9.71
C THR A 143 19.35 12.94 -10.55
N GLY A 144 19.99 13.21 -11.68
CA GLY A 144 20.57 12.18 -12.54
C GLY A 144 19.63 11.05 -12.94
N SER A 145 20.24 9.94 -13.32
CA SER A 145 19.59 8.67 -13.64
C SER A 145 20.58 7.52 -13.50
N ARG A 146 20.08 6.29 -13.56
CA ARG A 146 20.90 5.07 -13.50
C ARG A 146 22.06 5.05 -14.50
N THR A 147 21.88 5.67 -15.68
CA THR A 147 22.88 5.71 -16.75
C THR A 147 23.66 7.02 -16.83
N ASN A 148 23.20 8.09 -16.16
CA ASN A 148 23.86 9.38 -16.12
C ASN A 148 23.83 9.94 -14.69
N TRP A 149 24.93 9.78 -13.97
CA TRP A 149 25.05 10.23 -12.59
C TRP A 149 25.33 11.73 -12.56
N GLU A 150 24.67 12.43 -11.66
CA GLU A 150 24.80 13.88 -11.49
C GLU A 150 25.25 14.21 -10.07
N GLU A 151 25.69 15.45 -9.87
CA GLU A 151 26.04 15.95 -8.55
C GLU A 151 24.82 15.88 -7.61
N ILE A 152 24.97 15.21 -6.47
CA ILE A 152 23.93 15.06 -5.47
C ILE A 152 24.39 15.64 -4.13
N ASN A 153 23.53 16.47 -3.54
CA ASN A 153 23.70 17.02 -2.21
C ASN A 153 22.56 16.52 -1.32
N THR A 154 22.91 15.79 -0.27
CA THR A 154 21.96 15.22 0.70
C THR A 154 21.03 16.24 1.35
N SER A 155 21.48 17.50 1.48
CA SER A 155 20.68 18.59 2.04
C SER A 155 19.64 19.17 1.07
N LYS A 156 19.72 18.77 -0.21
CA LYS A 156 18.81 19.17 -1.28
C LYS A 156 17.97 18.01 -1.80
N ILE A 157 18.08 16.81 -1.23
CA ILE A 157 17.29 15.66 -1.69
C ILE A 157 15.81 15.93 -1.44
N ILE A 158 15.43 16.26 -0.22
CA ILE A 158 14.04 16.64 0.09
C ILE A 158 13.87 18.12 -0.22
N ASP A 159 12.98 18.44 -1.16
CA ASP A 159 12.59 19.82 -1.49
C ASP A 159 11.70 20.37 -0.37
N TYR A 160 10.62 19.65 -0.04
CA TYR A 160 9.81 19.94 1.12
C TYR A 160 9.02 18.72 1.59
N ILE A 161 8.52 18.84 2.82
CA ILE A 161 7.44 18.03 3.38
C ILE A 161 6.28 18.99 3.66
N SER A 162 5.06 18.60 3.33
CA SER A 162 3.86 19.37 3.64
C SER A 162 2.81 18.53 4.33
N TYR A 163 2.07 19.19 5.23
CA TYR A 163 0.88 18.66 5.89
C TYR A 163 -0.29 19.58 5.59
N ASN A 164 -1.35 19.03 5.01
CA ASN A 164 -2.54 19.71 4.53
C ASN A 164 -2.21 20.98 3.71
N GLY A 165 -1.29 20.84 2.75
CA GLY A 165 -0.83 21.93 1.89
C GLY A 165 0.14 22.93 2.54
N VAL A 166 0.33 22.90 3.86
CA VAL A 166 1.29 23.75 4.56
C VAL A 166 2.67 23.11 4.53
N LYS A 167 3.63 23.79 3.89
CA LYS A 167 5.03 23.33 3.86
C LYS A 167 5.67 23.49 5.24
N MET A 168 6.34 22.44 5.69
CA MET A 168 7.14 22.48 6.92
C MET A 168 8.38 23.34 6.68
N ASN A 169 8.68 24.23 7.63
CA ASN A 169 9.90 25.04 7.60
C ASN A 169 11.10 24.19 8.06
N GLY A 170 12.17 24.17 7.27
CA GLY A 170 13.42 23.53 7.66
C GLY A 170 14.30 23.15 6.47
N THR A 171 15.49 22.67 6.77
CA THR A 171 16.38 22.03 5.81
C THR A 171 16.58 20.59 6.24
N PHE A 172 16.24 19.64 5.37
CA PHE A 172 16.44 18.23 5.61
C PHE A 172 17.83 17.84 5.11
N SER A 173 18.70 17.37 5.99
CA SER A 173 20.05 16.94 5.62
C SER A 173 20.35 15.55 6.18
N PHE A 174 21.16 14.80 5.45
CA PHE A 174 21.57 13.44 5.82
C PHE A 174 23.09 13.38 5.81
N SER A 175 23.68 12.85 6.88
CA SER A 175 25.12 12.61 6.95
C SER A 175 25.39 11.27 7.61
N LEU A 176 26.43 10.58 7.14
CA LEU A 176 26.92 9.37 7.77
C LEU A 176 27.91 9.78 8.85
N ASN A 177 27.57 9.47 10.10
CA ASN A 177 28.42 9.75 11.26
C ASN A 177 28.88 11.21 11.37
N ASN A 178 28.03 12.16 10.93
CA ASN A 178 28.35 13.59 10.89
C ASN A 178 29.59 13.97 10.05
N LEU A 179 29.95 13.14 9.07
CA LEU A 179 31.10 13.38 8.21
C LEU A 179 30.69 14.19 6.97
N ALA A 180 31.34 15.34 6.77
CA ALA A 180 31.10 16.20 5.60
C ALA A 180 31.35 15.49 4.26
N GLY A 181 32.31 14.56 4.21
CA GLY A 181 32.62 13.77 3.01
C GLY A 181 31.50 12.82 2.56
N SER A 182 30.46 12.64 3.38
CA SER A 182 29.29 11.80 3.09
C SER A 182 28.07 12.56 2.55
N THR A 183 28.06 13.89 2.67
CA THR A 183 26.87 14.72 2.37
C THR A 183 26.77 15.14 0.91
N PHE A 184 27.84 14.93 0.14
CA PHE A 184 28.01 15.37 -1.24
C PHE A 184 28.71 14.31 -2.08
N GLY A 185 28.33 14.18 -3.34
CA GLY A 185 28.93 13.22 -4.27
C GLY A 185 28.27 13.24 -5.64
N ASN A 186 28.44 12.17 -6.39
CA ASN A 186 27.66 11.90 -7.60
C ASN A 186 26.64 10.82 -7.31
N GLY A 187 25.48 10.89 -7.95
CA GLY A 187 24.39 9.98 -7.67
C GLY A 187 23.20 10.17 -8.57
N TYR A 188 22.13 9.48 -8.21
CA TYR A 188 20.82 9.73 -8.79
C TYR A 188 19.70 9.37 -7.80
N THR A 189 18.51 9.89 -8.04
CA THR A 189 17.30 9.54 -7.30
C THR A 189 16.35 8.72 -8.17
N GLU A 190 15.68 7.73 -7.58
CA GLU A 190 14.75 6.82 -8.25
C GLU A 190 13.50 6.60 -7.39
N LEU A 191 12.33 6.81 -7.97
CA LEU A 191 11.04 6.53 -7.34
C LEU A 191 10.63 5.07 -7.57
N ILE A 192 10.19 4.40 -6.50
CA ILE A 192 9.80 2.99 -6.51
C ILE A 192 8.47 2.82 -5.77
N PRO A 193 7.40 2.33 -6.44
CA PRO A 193 7.33 2.08 -7.88
C PRO A 193 7.31 3.41 -8.68
N GLY A 194 8.00 3.43 -9.82
CA GLY A 194 8.13 4.64 -10.63
C GLY A 194 6.86 5.04 -11.39
N GLY A 195 6.84 6.29 -11.84
CA GLY A 195 5.75 6.90 -12.59
C GLY A 195 4.59 7.42 -11.73
N ASN A 196 3.50 7.77 -12.40
CA ASN A 196 2.31 8.33 -11.77
C ASN A 196 1.35 7.20 -11.38
N ARG A 197 1.30 6.86 -10.09
CA ARG A 197 0.47 5.76 -9.58
C ARG A 197 -0.38 6.19 -8.40
N THR A 198 -1.53 5.56 -8.24
CA THR A 198 -2.47 5.76 -7.13
C THR A 198 -2.69 4.44 -6.38
N ASN A 199 -3.32 4.53 -5.20
CA ASN A 199 -3.71 3.36 -4.39
C ASN A 199 -2.55 2.41 -4.07
N LEU A 200 -1.35 2.96 -3.85
CA LEU A 200 -0.19 2.19 -3.42
C LEU A 200 -0.21 1.99 -1.91
N GLY A 201 0.15 0.80 -1.42
CA GLY A 201 0.31 0.57 0.01
C GLY A 201 1.46 1.37 0.61
N ARG A 202 2.51 1.60 -0.19
CA ARG A 202 3.68 2.40 0.13
C ARG A 202 4.40 2.84 -1.14
N ALA A 203 5.18 3.90 -1.06
CA ALA A 203 6.14 4.30 -2.09
C ALA A 203 7.46 4.70 -1.43
N LYS A 204 8.57 4.53 -2.13
CA LYS A 204 9.88 5.00 -1.67
C LYS A 204 10.63 5.73 -2.76
N VAL A 205 11.41 6.72 -2.39
CA VAL A 205 12.47 7.27 -3.22
C VAL A 205 13.81 6.75 -2.70
N VAL A 206 14.66 6.28 -3.61
CA VAL A 206 16.02 5.83 -3.28
C VAL A 206 16.99 6.81 -3.91
N ALA A 207 17.83 7.44 -3.08
CA ALA A 207 18.97 8.21 -3.56
C ALA A 207 20.21 7.32 -3.52
N HIS A 208 20.74 7.00 -4.69
CA HIS A 208 22.01 6.29 -4.84
C HIS A 208 23.13 7.31 -4.80
N ILE A 209 24.00 7.24 -3.79
CA ILE A 209 24.99 8.28 -3.50
C ILE A 209 26.37 7.65 -3.51
N ASN A 210 27.25 8.17 -4.37
CA ASN A 210 28.66 7.86 -4.39
C ASN A 210 29.44 9.12 -3.98
N SER A 211 29.74 9.18 -2.69
CA SER A 211 30.43 10.29 -2.06
C SER A 211 31.95 10.06 -2.00
N SER A 212 32.70 11.04 -1.49
CA SER A 212 34.12 10.86 -1.19
C SER A 212 34.37 9.86 -0.05
N PHE A 213 33.43 9.74 0.88
CA PHE A 213 33.54 8.89 2.07
C PHE A 213 33.05 7.44 1.83
N ALA A 214 31.93 7.29 1.12
CA ALA A 214 31.28 6.00 0.92
C ALA A 214 30.34 6.01 -0.27
N GLN A 215 30.05 4.83 -0.80
CA GLN A 215 28.90 4.58 -1.65
C GLN A 215 27.76 3.98 -0.81
N TYR A 216 26.55 4.51 -0.94
CA TYR A 216 25.39 4.05 -0.16
C TYR A 216 24.07 4.48 -0.80
N ASP A 217 23.01 3.81 -0.38
CA ASP A 217 21.63 4.14 -0.76
C ASP A 217 20.90 4.77 0.43
N LEU A 218 20.30 5.94 0.21
CA LEU A 218 19.36 6.55 1.16
C LEU A 218 17.93 6.28 0.67
N GLU A 219 17.20 5.43 1.38
CA GLU A 219 15.78 5.17 1.15
C GLU A 219 14.92 6.14 1.96
N ILE A 220 13.97 6.81 1.30
CA ILE A 220 12.92 7.62 1.90
C ILE A 220 11.59 6.92 1.61
N LEU A 221 10.94 6.38 2.63
CA LEU A 221 9.72 5.57 2.53
C LEU A 221 8.52 6.33 3.07
N LEU A 222 7.44 6.36 2.29
CA LEU A 222 6.11 6.78 2.72
C LEU A 222 5.16 5.58 2.70
N GLU A 223 4.50 5.31 3.83
CA GLU A 223 3.46 4.30 3.95
C GLU A 223 2.06 4.94 3.90
N SER A 224 1.06 4.14 3.53
CA SER A 224 -0.33 4.61 3.50
C SER A 224 -0.84 5.00 4.88
N TYR A 225 -1.59 6.10 4.93
CA TYR A 225 -2.14 6.70 6.15
C TYR A 225 -1.06 7.04 7.18
N SER A 226 0.13 7.43 6.72
CA SER A 226 1.26 7.84 7.56
C SER A 226 1.46 9.35 7.50
N ASP A 227 1.60 9.99 8.66
CA ASP A 227 1.96 11.40 8.84
C ASP A 227 3.48 11.61 8.98
N PHE A 228 4.26 10.56 8.72
CA PHE A 228 5.72 10.59 8.76
C PHE A 228 6.33 9.78 7.62
N ILE A 229 7.59 10.09 7.31
CA ILE A 229 8.46 9.27 6.47
C ILE A 229 9.43 8.46 7.32
N SER A 230 9.80 7.28 6.83
CA SER A 230 10.91 6.51 7.37
C SER A 230 12.11 6.64 6.45
N THR A 231 13.29 6.91 7.01
CA THR A 231 14.54 6.96 6.25
C THR A 231 15.48 5.84 6.67
N LYS A 232 16.16 5.23 5.71
CA LYS A 232 17.09 4.11 5.94
C LYS A 232 18.30 4.23 5.04
N ILE A 233 19.46 3.87 5.55
CA ILE A 233 20.68 3.70 4.76
C ILE A 233 20.85 2.21 4.44
N LYS A 234 21.16 1.90 3.18
CA LYS A 234 21.43 0.54 2.68
C LYS A 234 22.65 0.52 1.78
N ASN A 235 23.13 -0.69 1.48
CA ASN A 235 24.23 -0.93 0.53
C ASN A 235 25.45 -0.05 0.80
N PHE A 236 25.81 0.10 2.08
CA PHE A 236 26.92 0.94 2.51
C PHE A 236 28.26 0.26 2.21
N GLU A 237 29.10 0.96 1.46
CA GLU A 237 30.47 0.58 1.13
C GLU A 237 31.39 1.78 1.42
N ALA A 238 32.20 1.66 2.46
CA ALA A 238 33.18 2.68 2.81
C ALA A 238 34.29 2.75 1.75
N LYS A 239 34.71 3.97 1.41
CA LYS A 239 35.91 4.18 0.60
C LYS A 239 37.12 4.35 1.52
N ASN A 240 38.18 3.61 1.20
CA ASN A 240 39.49 3.73 1.85
C ASN A 240 40.22 4.98 1.37
#